data_AF-A0A8X6HBS4-F1
#
_entry.id   AF-A0A8X6HBS4-F1
#
_cell.length_a   1.000
_cell.length_b   1.000
_cell.length_c   1.000
_cell.angle_alpha   90.00
_cell.angle_beta   90.00
_cell.angle_gamma   90.00
#
_symmetry.space_group_name_H-M   'P 1'
#
loop_
_entity.id
_entity.type
_entity.pdbx_description
1 polymer ?
#
loop_
_entity_poly.entity_id
_entity_poly.type
_entity_poly.pdbx_seq_one_letter_code
_entity_poly.pdbx_strand_id
1 'polypeptide(L)'
;MPCNITAPSSDDVVTLVLWYKGDMKVPIYTLDARKGPIEKSKHFPSKQLGRRVHFDLHVRNPGLTIDPVKGEDQGIYRCRVEYKRYRTLSYMYELKVIVPPREVNIMDESGQRIEETIGPVDEGSNVTLICEAEGGSPSPSVTWWRDSVLLDDSYHITTQGYIRNNITLVHLKRSDLSAIFTCHATNNNLTVPTSNSVALDLNREYLLE
;
A
#
# COMPACT_ATOMS: atom_id res chain seq x y z
N MET A 1 -6.87 13.93 5.76
CA MET A 1 -6.42 15.07 4.92
C MET A 1 -6.64 16.36 5.70
N PRO A 2 -5.58 17.07 6.11
CA PRO A 2 -5.72 18.27 6.93
C PRO A 2 -6.45 19.38 6.17
N CYS A 3 -7.06 20.31 6.88
CA CYS A 3 -7.53 21.57 6.32
C CYS A 3 -7.43 22.66 7.38
N ASN A 4 -6.63 23.68 7.08
CA ASN A 4 -6.41 24.76 8.02
C ASN A 4 -7.66 25.65 8.12
N ILE A 5 -8.29 25.62 9.30
CA ILE A 5 -9.48 26.39 9.66
C ILE A 5 -9.15 27.55 10.61
N THR A 6 -7.87 27.86 10.79
CA THR A 6 -7.44 28.95 11.68
C THR A 6 -7.82 30.29 11.05
N ALA A 7 -8.66 31.06 11.74
CA ALA A 7 -9.01 32.41 11.30
C ALA A 7 -7.78 33.33 11.32
N PRO A 8 -7.52 34.11 10.25
CA PRO A 8 -6.36 35.01 10.22
C PRO A 8 -6.43 36.17 11.23
N SER A 9 -7.64 36.47 11.73
CA SER A 9 -7.87 37.50 12.75
C SER A 9 -8.75 36.93 13.87
N SER A 10 -8.55 37.42 15.09
CA SER A 10 -9.28 36.98 16.29
C SER A 10 -10.77 37.35 16.30
N ASP A 11 -11.17 38.34 15.50
CA ASP A 11 -12.57 38.78 15.35
C ASP A 11 -13.31 38.09 14.19
N ASP A 12 -12.62 37.22 13.45
CA ASP A 12 -13.18 36.47 12.35
C ASP A 12 -13.41 35.00 12.73
N VAL A 13 -14.42 34.40 12.12
CA VAL A 13 -14.85 33.03 12.43
C VAL A 13 -15.11 32.27 11.16
N VAL A 14 -14.83 30.96 11.20
CA VAL A 14 -15.18 30.04 10.12
C VAL A 14 -16.70 29.91 10.06
N THR A 15 -17.26 30.03 8.86
CA THR A 15 -18.71 29.90 8.61
C THR A 15 -19.03 28.57 7.93
N LEU A 16 -18.22 28.18 6.94
CA LEU A 16 -18.39 26.94 6.18
C LEU A 16 -17.03 26.27 5.91
N VAL A 17 -17.00 24.94 6.04
CA VAL A 17 -15.92 24.11 5.48
C VAL A 17 -16.55 23.13 4.49
N LEU A 18 -16.07 23.18 3.25
CA LEU A 18 -16.61 22.40 2.14
C LEU A 18 -15.50 21.57 1.53
N TRP A 19 -15.71 20.26 1.41
CA TRP A 19 -14.80 19.37 0.71
C TRP A 19 -15.38 18.91 -0.60
N TYR A 20 -14.54 18.87 -1.62
CA TYR A 20 -14.88 18.40 -2.97
C TYR A 20 -13.87 17.33 -3.39
N LYS A 21 -14.30 16.40 -4.24
CA LYS A 21 -13.44 15.39 -4.87
C LYS A 21 -13.43 15.61 -6.39
N GLY A 22 -12.25 15.68 -6.99
CA GLY A 22 -12.05 16.01 -8.40
C GLY A 22 -12.81 17.29 -8.79
N ASP A 23 -13.49 17.23 -9.93
CA ASP A 23 -14.28 18.33 -10.48
C ASP A 23 -15.77 18.28 -10.07
N MET A 24 -16.10 17.52 -9.02
CA MET A 24 -17.47 17.45 -8.52
C MET A 24 -17.96 18.85 -8.12
N LYS A 25 -19.11 19.25 -8.67
CA LYS A 25 -19.76 20.54 -8.36
C LYS A 25 -20.42 20.55 -6.98
N VAL A 26 -20.73 19.38 -6.43
CA VAL A 26 -21.37 19.20 -5.13
C VAL A 26 -20.32 18.75 -4.12
N PRO A 27 -20.30 19.33 -2.90
CA PRO A 27 -19.35 18.93 -1.88
C PRO A 27 -19.61 17.49 -1.40
N ILE A 28 -18.53 16.75 -1.18
CA ILE A 28 -18.56 15.41 -0.56
C ILE A 28 -18.72 15.47 0.97
N TYR A 29 -18.44 16.63 1.57
CA TYR A 29 -18.64 16.92 2.98
C TYR A 29 -18.87 18.41 3.20
N THR A 30 -19.82 18.77 4.07
CA THR A 30 -20.05 20.15 4.51
C THR A 30 -20.07 20.22 6.03
N LEU A 31 -19.35 21.19 6.59
CA LEU A 31 -19.44 21.63 7.98
C LEU A 31 -20.03 23.05 7.96
N ASP A 32 -21.15 23.24 8.66
CA ASP A 32 -21.87 24.51 8.75
C ASP A 32 -21.83 25.07 10.17
N ALA A 33 -21.02 26.12 10.35
CA ALA A 33 -20.84 26.85 11.61
C ALA A 33 -21.52 28.23 11.58
N ARG A 34 -22.39 28.53 10.61
CA ARG A 34 -23.04 29.86 10.51
C ARG A 34 -23.92 30.22 11.70
N LYS A 35 -24.40 29.23 12.45
CA LYS A 35 -25.35 29.39 13.56
C LYS A 35 -24.70 29.29 14.95
N GLY A 36 -23.37 29.25 15.07
CA GLY A 36 -22.72 29.12 16.36
C GLY A 36 -21.22 28.81 16.29
N PRO A 37 -20.60 28.43 17.42
CA PRO A 37 -19.21 28.04 17.45
C PRO A 37 -18.97 26.76 16.63
N ILE A 38 -17.77 26.61 16.07
CA ILE A 38 -17.45 25.55 15.11
C ILE A 38 -17.57 24.15 15.72
N GLU A 39 -17.35 24.02 17.03
CA GLU A 39 -17.46 22.78 17.80
C GLU A 39 -18.91 22.27 17.87
N LYS A 40 -19.90 23.17 17.67
CA LYS A 40 -21.34 22.84 17.62
C LYS A 40 -21.89 22.90 16.20
N SER A 41 -21.02 22.88 15.21
CA SER A 41 -21.40 22.96 13.80
C SER A 41 -22.22 21.75 13.37
N LYS A 42 -22.99 21.92 12.27
CA LYS A 42 -23.73 20.83 11.65
C LYS A 42 -22.88 20.21 10.56
N HIS A 43 -22.87 18.88 10.51
CA HIS A 43 -22.09 18.12 9.54
C HIS A 43 -23.01 17.38 8.56
N PHE A 44 -22.66 17.46 7.27
CA PHE A 44 -23.42 16.88 6.17
C PHE A 44 -22.47 16.07 5.27
N PRO A 45 -22.26 14.78 5.56
CA PRO A 45 -21.53 13.90 4.66
C PRO A 45 -22.38 13.60 3.41
N SER A 46 -21.73 13.43 2.26
CA SER A 46 -22.42 13.00 1.04
C SER A 46 -22.94 11.57 1.14
N LYS A 47 -24.00 11.24 0.38
CA LYS A 47 -24.55 9.88 0.35
C LYS A 47 -23.55 8.82 -0.14
N GLN A 48 -22.60 9.21 -0.99
CA GLN A 48 -21.59 8.30 -1.55
C GLN A 48 -20.60 7.79 -0.50
N LEU A 49 -20.11 8.69 0.36
CA LEU A 49 -19.17 8.35 1.42
C LEU A 49 -19.90 7.94 2.71
N GLY A 50 -21.10 8.46 2.94
CA GLY A 50 -21.97 8.12 4.05
C GLY A 50 -21.25 8.28 5.39
N ARG A 51 -21.29 7.24 6.22
CA ARG A 51 -20.67 7.23 7.56
C ARG A 51 -19.15 7.13 7.54
N ARG A 52 -18.54 6.82 6.39
CA ARG A 52 -17.08 6.66 6.28
C ARG A 52 -16.35 8.00 6.35
N VAL A 53 -17.02 9.08 5.99
CA VAL A 53 -16.41 10.41 5.97
C VAL A 53 -16.86 11.23 7.19
N HIS A 54 -15.89 11.81 7.87
CA HIS A 54 -16.12 12.75 8.96
C HIS A 54 -15.02 13.82 8.97
N PHE A 55 -15.30 14.94 9.61
CA PHE A 55 -14.32 16.01 9.81
C PHE A 55 -13.96 16.06 11.28
N ASP A 56 -12.68 15.84 11.58
CA ASP A 56 -12.17 15.82 12.93
C ASP A 56 -11.66 17.22 13.31
N LEU A 57 -12.21 17.79 14.37
CA LEU A 57 -11.84 19.08 14.94
C LEU A 57 -10.88 18.96 16.13
N HIS A 58 -10.75 17.78 16.74
CA HIS A 58 -10.08 17.59 18.03
C HIS A 58 -8.61 17.15 17.90
N VAL A 59 -8.13 17.00 16.67
CA VAL A 59 -6.74 16.70 16.37
C VAL A 59 -5.94 17.97 16.15
N ARG A 60 -4.61 17.87 16.36
CA ARG A 60 -3.66 19.00 16.15
C ARG A 60 -3.84 19.70 14.80
N ASN A 61 -4.18 18.94 13.77
CA ASN A 61 -4.48 19.44 12.43
C ASN A 61 -5.89 18.98 12.03
N PRO A 62 -6.92 19.82 12.21
CA PRO A 62 -8.29 19.50 11.80
C PRO A 62 -8.35 19.08 10.34
N GLY A 63 -9.23 18.15 9.99
CA GLY A 63 -9.21 17.60 8.64
C GLY A 63 -10.31 16.61 8.33
N LEU A 64 -10.41 16.27 7.05
CA LEU A 64 -11.31 15.24 6.55
C LEU A 64 -10.67 13.86 6.71
N THR A 65 -11.40 12.95 7.34
CA THR A 65 -11.04 11.55 7.50
C THR A 65 -12.02 10.70 6.71
N ILE A 66 -11.51 9.71 5.98
CA ILE A 66 -12.29 8.70 5.27
C ILE A 66 -11.84 7.34 5.80
N ASP A 67 -12.75 6.61 6.43
CA ASP A 67 -12.48 5.32 7.05
C ASP A 67 -13.71 4.38 7.00
N PRO A 68 -13.60 3.15 6.47
CA PRO A 68 -12.44 2.60 5.77
C PRO A 68 -12.21 3.27 4.41
N VAL A 69 -10.94 3.39 4.04
CA VAL A 69 -10.50 3.86 2.72
C VAL A 69 -10.65 2.76 1.69
N LYS A 70 -11.08 3.12 0.47
CA LYS A 70 -11.20 2.22 -0.67
C LYS A 70 -10.38 2.72 -1.84
N GLY A 71 -10.02 1.84 -2.78
CA GLY A 71 -9.31 2.22 -4.01
C GLY A 71 -10.02 3.33 -4.79
N GLU A 72 -11.35 3.30 -4.85
CA GLU A 72 -12.18 4.33 -5.49
C GLU A 72 -12.07 5.71 -4.82
N ASP A 73 -11.62 5.80 -3.57
CA ASP A 73 -11.45 7.07 -2.87
C ASP A 73 -10.21 7.84 -3.37
N GLN A 74 -9.31 7.21 -4.13
CA GLN A 74 -8.16 7.88 -4.76
C GLN A 74 -8.58 9.09 -5.60
N GLY A 75 -7.78 10.16 -5.55
CA GLY A 75 -7.95 11.32 -6.40
C GLY A 75 -7.59 12.64 -5.71
N ILE A 76 -7.91 13.74 -6.41
CA ILE A 76 -7.68 15.10 -5.91
C ILE A 76 -8.85 15.52 -5.03
N TYR A 77 -8.55 16.08 -3.87
CA TYR A 77 -9.51 16.62 -2.92
C TYR A 77 -9.26 18.10 -2.71
N ARG A 78 -10.32 18.90 -2.62
CA ARG A 78 -10.23 20.34 -2.36
C ARG A 78 -11.02 20.70 -1.11
N CYS A 79 -10.32 21.20 -0.09
CA CYS A 79 -10.94 21.87 1.04
C CYS A 79 -11.14 23.35 0.71
N ARG A 80 -12.35 23.88 0.93
CA ARG A 80 -12.69 25.30 0.84
C ARG A 80 -13.19 25.75 2.20
N VAL A 81 -12.56 26.77 2.77
CA VAL A 81 -12.91 27.37 4.05
C VAL A 81 -13.43 28.78 3.81
N GLU A 82 -14.64 29.04 4.27
CA GLU A 82 -15.24 30.36 4.25
C GLU A 82 -15.22 30.95 5.66
N TYR A 83 -14.88 32.23 5.70
CA TYR A 83 -14.84 33.02 6.92
C TYR A 83 -15.94 34.09 6.85
N LYS A 84 -16.25 34.70 7.98
CA LYS A 84 -17.28 35.73 8.06
C LYS A 84 -16.83 37.04 7.41
N ARG A 85 -15.54 37.39 7.54
CA ARG A 85 -14.97 38.65 7.04
C ARG A 85 -13.84 38.42 6.05
N TYR A 86 -12.98 37.45 6.31
CA TYR A 86 -11.82 37.16 5.49
C TYR A 86 -12.21 36.44 4.21
N ARG A 87 -11.33 36.52 3.21
CA ARG A 87 -11.52 35.82 1.94
C ARG A 87 -11.58 34.31 2.14
N THR A 88 -12.29 33.64 1.24
CA THR A 88 -12.29 32.18 1.17
C THR A 88 -10.87 31.65 0.91
N LEU A 89 -10.48 30.61 1.64
CA LEU A 89 -9.24 29.87 1.43
C LEU A 89 -9.54 28.50 0.82
N SER A 90 -8.62 28.00 -0.01
CA SER A 90 -8.76 26.70 -0.65
C SER A 90 -7.44 25.94 -0.63
N TYR A 91 -7.50 24.66 -0.27
CA TYR A 91 -6.36 23.75 -0.18
C TYR A 91 -6.65 22.49 -1.01
N MET A 92 -5.67 22.04 -1.79
CA MET A 92 -5.80 20.84 -2.61
C MET A 92 -4.86 19.75 -2.11
N TYR A 93 -5.34 18.51 -2.11
CA TYR A 93 -4.62 17.33 -1.68
C TYR A 93 -4.77 16.23 -2.72
N GLU A 94 -3.72 15.50 -3.01
CA GLU A 94 -3.80 14.26 -3.78
C GLU A 94 -3.82 13.08 -2.81
N LEU A 95 -4.94 12.36 -2.75
CA LEU A 95 -5.05 11.12 -1.98
C LEU A 95 -4.62 9.96 -2.88
N LYS A 96 -3.46 9.36 -2.58
CA LYS A 96 -3.00 8.11 -3.19
C LYS A 96 -3.36 6.95 -2.28
N VAL A 97 -4.06 5.96 -2.83
CA VAL A 97 -4.46 4.77 -2.07
C VAL A 97 -3.49 3.65 -2.40
N ILE A 98 -2.86 3.12 -1.37
CA ILE A 98 -1.94 2.00 -1.49
C ILE A 98 -2.72 0.71 -1.22
N VAL A 99 -2.62 -0.23 -2.15
CA VAL A 99 -3.16 -1.58 -2.04
C VAL A 99 -1.97 -2.54 -2.08
N PRO A 100 -1.64 -3.25 -1.00
CA PRO A 100 -0.56 -4.24 -1.01
C PRO A 100 -0.81 -5.36 -2.04
N PRO A 101 0.23 -6.05 -2.51
CA PRO A 101 0.09 -7.26 -3.33
C PRO A 101 -0.73 -8.32 -2.58
N ARG A 102 -1.62 -9.02 -3.29
CA ARG A 102 -2.56 -9.97 -2.66
C ARG A 102 -1.82 -11.23 -2.21
N GLU A 103 -1.03 -11.79 -3.12
CA GLU A 103 -0.35 -13.08 -2.96
C GLU A 103 1.03 -13.05 -3.62
N VAL A 104 1.95 -13.83 -3.06
CA VAL A 104 3.28 -14.09 -3.60
C VAL A 104 3.46 -15.60 -3.70
N ASN A 105 3.62 -16.10 -4.91
CA ASN A 105 3.77 -17.52 -5.20
C ASN A 105 5.20 -17.81 -5.67
N ILE A 106 5.80 -18.84 -5.08
CA ILE A 106 7.09 -19.38 -5.52
C ILE A 106 6.80 -20.66 -6.30
N MET A 107 7.42 -20.81 -7.46
CA MET A 107 7.30 -21.95 -8.34
C MET A 107 8.66 -22.43 -8.81
N ASP A 108 8.73 -23.69 -9.24
CA ASP A 108 9.88 -24.22 -9.96
C ASP A 108 9.87 -23.83 -11.45
N GLU A 109 10.86 -24.31 -12.20
CA GLU A 109 10.98 -24.08 -13.64
C GLU A 109 9.84 -24.69 -14.48
N SER A 110 9.12 -25.68 -13.94
CA SER A 110 7.95 -26.29 -14.58
C SER A 110 6.66 -25.48 -14.35
N GLY A 111 6.71 -24.46 -13.49
CA GLY A 111 5.56 -23.68 -13.05
C GLY A 111 4.76 -24.37 -11.95
N GLN A 112 5.30 -25.41 -11.31
CA GLN A 112 4.68 -26.03 -10.15
C GLN A 112 4.95 -25.18 -8.91
N ARG A 113 3.89 -24.89 -8.16
CA ARG A 113 3.98 -24.14 -6.90
C ARG A 113 4.76 -24.92 -5.85
N ILE A 114 5.70 -24.23 -5.21
CA ILE A 114 6.47 -24.72 -4.06
C ILE A 114 5.86 -24.08 -2.80
N GLU A 115 5.40 -24.90 -1.87
CA GLU A 115 4.78 -24.40 -0.63
C GLU A 115 5.79 -24.18 0.49
N GLU A 116 6.68 -25.14 0.74
CA GLU A 116 7.60 -25.09 1.90
C GLU A 116 9.05 -25.39 1.52
N THR A 117 9.29 -26.41 0.68
CA THR A 117 10.62 -26.97 0.49
C THR A 117 10.98 -27.12 -0.99
N ILE A 118 12.17 -26.65 -1.34
CA ILE A 118 12.82 -26.90 -2.63
C ILE A 118 13.57 -28.23 -2.54
N GLY A 119 13.18 -29.21 -3.35
CA GLY A 119 13.89 -30.48 -3.46
C GLY A 119 13.18 -31.67 -2.79
N PRO A 120 13.93 -32.72 -2.41
CA PRO A 120 15.38 -32.74 -2.26
C PRO A 120 16.16 -32.71 -3.58
N VAL A 121 17.30 -32.00 -3.60
CA VAL A 121 18.20 -31.87 -4.78
C VAL A 121 19.63 -32.28 -4.47
N ASP A 122 20.40 -32.67 -5.48
CA ASP A 122 21.78 -33.12 -5.30
C ASP A 122 22.75 -31.94 -5.10
N GLU A 123 23.85 -32.19 -4.37
CA GLU A 123 24.94 -31.23 -4.29
C GLU A 123 25.55 -30.99 -5.68
N GLY A 124 25.92 -29.74 -5.97
CA GLY A 124 26.41 -29.30 -7.26
C GLY A 124 25.33 -29.04 -8.31
N SER A 125 24.07 -29.40 -8.02
CA SER A 125 22.94 -29.10 -8.92
C SER A 125 22.63 -27.61 -8.99
N ASN A 126 21.86 -27.24 -10.01
CA ASN A 126 21.32 -25.90 -10.19
C ASN A 126 19.79 -25.95 -10.06
N VAL A 127 19.20 -24.97 -9.38
CA VAL A 127 17.76 -24.87 -9.19
C VAL A 127 17.28 -23.50 -9.62
N THR A 128 16.25 -23.44 -10.46
CA THR A 128 15.58 -22.19 -10.84
C THR A 128 14.29 -22.02 -10.06
N LEU A 129 14.12 -20.85 -9.44
CA LEU A 129 12.92 -20.44 -8.73
C LEU A 129 12.28 -19.26 -9.45
N ILE A 130 10.98 -19.31 -9.58
CA ILE A 130 10.14 -18.26 -10.16
C ILE A 130 9.28 -17.70 -9.04
N CYS A 131 9.40 -16.41 -8.76
CA CYS A 131 8.49 -15.72 -7.87
C CYS A 131 7.52 -14.85 -8.65
N GLU A 132 6.23 -14.95 -8.34
CA GLU A 132 5.17 -14.10 -8.90
C GLU A 132 4.35 -13.42 -7.83
N ALA A 133 4.19 -12.10 -7.96
CA ALA A 133 3.27 -11.31 -7.16
C ALA A 133 2.00 -10.97 -7.96
N GLU A 134 0.84 -11.13 -7.32
CA GLU A 134 -0.46 -10.78 -7.89
C GLU A 134 -0.95 -9.42 -7.34
N GLY A 135 -1.25 -8.51 -8.27
CA GLY A 135 -1.89 -7.23 -7.97
C GLY A 135 -0.98 -6.23 -7.26
N GLY A 136 -1.59 -5.39 -6.45
CA GLY A 136 -0.95 -4.25 -5.80
C GLY A 136 -1.09 -2.95 -6.59
N SER A 137 -1.27 -1.85 -5.86
CA SER A 137 -1.30 -0.49 -6.41
C SER A 137 -0.57 0.46 -5.45
N PRO A 138 0.51 1.14 -5.84
CA PRO A 138 1.20 1.04 -7.13
C PRO A 138 1.70 -0.37 -7.47
N SER A 139 2.15 -0.58 -8.71
CA SER A 139 2.75 -1.86 -9.13
C SER A 139 3.93 -2.20 -8.20
N PRO A 140 3.98 -3.42 -7.63
CA PRO A 140 5.07 -3.80 -6.76
C PRO A 140 6.37 -4.06 -7.53
N SER A 141 7.49 -4.00 -6.81
CA SER A 141 8.73 -4.68 -7.17
C SER A 141 8.78 -6.06 -6.52
N VAL A 142 9.47 -7.00 -7.16
CA VAL A 142 9.67 -8.37 -6.66
C VAL A 142 11.16 -8.65 -6.55
N THR A 143 11.59 -9.13 -5.39
CA THR A 143 13.01 -9.31 -5.05
C THR A 143 13.23 -10.63 -4.32
N TRP A 144 14.38 -11.26 -4.56
CA TRP A 144 14.81 -12.49 -3.89
C TRP A 144 15.83 -12.21 -2.80
N TRP A 145 15.68 -12.89 -1.68
CA TRP A 145 16.52 -12.74 -0.50
C TRP A 145 16.92 -14.10 0.02
N ARG A 146 18.13 -14.19 0.57
CA ARG A 146 18.55 -15.27 1.47
C ARG A 146 18.86 -14.64 2.81
N ASP A 147 18.07 -14.99 3.81
CA ASP A 147 18.07 -14.32 5.11
C ASP A 147 17.86 -12.79 4.94
N SER A 148 18.90 -11.99 5.21
CA SER A 148 18.90 -10.51 5.06
C SER A 148 19.72 -10.02 3.86
N VAL A 149 20.18 -10.93 2.99
CA VAL A 149 21.00 -10.60 1.83
C VAL A 149 20.13 -10.63 0.57
N LEU A 150 20.10 -9.50 -0.13
CA LEU A 150 19.45 -9.39 -1.44
C LEU A 150 20.24 -10.21 -2.46
N LEU A 151 19.56 -11.14 -3.13
CA LEU A 151 20.14 -11.98 -4.17
C LEU A 151 19.85 -11.43 -5.57
N ASP A 152 18.61 -10.99 -5.79
CA ASP A 152 18.18 -10.46 -7.10
C ASP A 152 17.02 -9.46 -6.95
N ASP A 153 17.07 -8.38 -7.73
CA ASP A 153 16.04 -7.35 -7.84
C ASP A 153 15.54 -7.12 -9.28
N SER A 154 15.88 -8.03 -10.20
CA SER A 154 15.49 -7.96 -11.60
C SER A 154 14.10 -8.59 -11.83
N TYR A 155 13.08 -7.73 -11.91
CA TYR A 155 11.70 -8.16 -12.16
C TYR A 155 11.14 -7.61 -13.48
N HIS A 156 10.11 -8.29 -13.98
CA HIS A 156 9.36 -7.87 -15.16
C HIS A 156 7.87 -8.10 -14.99
N ILE A 157 7.07 -7.39 -15.81
CA ILE A 157 5.62 -7.57 -15.85
C ILE A 157 5.31 -8.61 -16.93
N THR A 158 4.62 -9.68 -16.56
CA THR A 158 4.15 -10.71 -17.50
C THR A 158 2.98 -10.20 -18.35
N THR A 159 2.64 -10.90 -19.44
CA THR A 159 1.51 -10.52 -20.28
C THR A 159 0.16 -10.65 -19.56
N GLN A 160 0.09 -11.47 -18.50
CA GLN A 160 -1.08 -11.63 -17.64
C GLN A 160 -1.13 -10.59 -16.51
N GLY A 161 -0.11 -9.73 -16.36
CA GLY A 161 -0.06 -8.66 -15.37
C GLY A 161 0.55 -9.04 -14.03
N TYR A 162 1.07 -10.26 -13.87
CA TYR A 162 1.88 -10.63 -12.70
C TYR A 162 3.25 -9.96 -12.74
N ILE A 163 3.78 -9.62 -11.58
CA ILE A 163 5.17 -9.15 -11.45
C ILE A 163 6.03 -10.35 -11.10
N ARG A 164 7.01 -10.64 -11.94
CA ARG A 164 7.79 -11.88 -11.88
C ARG A 164 9.28 -11.61 -11.74
N ASN A 165 9.93 -12.32 -10.83
CA ASN A 165 11.38 -12.35 -10.67
C ASN A 165 11.85 -13.81 -10.62
N ASN A 166 12.86 -14.14 -11.44
CA ASN A 166 13.41 -15.49 -11.53
C ASN A 166 14.86 -15.48 -11.04
N ILE A 167 15.21 -16.44 -10.19
CA ILE A 167 16.59 -16.65 -9.76
C ILE A 167 17.02 -18.08 -10.05
N THR A 168 18.28 -18.27 -10.45
CA THR A 168 18.90 -19.60 -10.54
C THR A 168 19.98 -19.72 -9.47
N LEU A 169 19.77 -20.63 -8.52
CA LEU A 169 20.77 -21.04 -7.54
C LEU A 169 21.72 -22.01 -8.24
N VAL A 170 22.99 -21.64 -8.34
CA VAL A 170 24.00 -22.42 -9.07
C VAL A 170 24.98 -23.10 -8.13
N HIS A 171 25.40 -24.32 -8.48
CA HIS A 171 26.39 -25.09 -7.74
C HIS A 171 26.07 -25.19 -6.25
N LEU A 172 24.87 -25.70 -5.95
CA LEU A 172 24.40 -25.85 -4.57
C LEU A 172 25.42 -26.62 -3.72
N LYS A 173 25.72 -26.12 -2.52
CA LYS A 173 26.71 -26.71 -1.61
C LYS A 173 26.00 -27.33 -0.43
N ARG A 174 26.66 -28.27 0.25
CA ARG A 174 26.16 -28.82 1.51
C ARG A 174 25.81 -27.77 2.57
N SER A 175 26.52 -26.64 2.57
CA SER A 175 26.24 -25.49 3.46
C SER A 175 24.93 -24.77 3.17
N ASP A 176 24.29 -25.02 2.02
CA ASP A 176 23.01 -24.44 1.65
C ASP A 176 21.82 -25.27 2.15
N LEU A 177 22.06 -26.45 2.76
CA LEU A 177 21.02 -27.24 3.40
C LEU A 177 20.25 -26.38 4.43
N SER A 178 18.92 -26.42 4.33
CA SER A 178 17.99 -25.62 5.15
C SER A 178 18.14 -24.10 5.00
N ALA A 179 18.87 -23.62 4.00
CA ALA A 179 18.87 -22.20 3.67
C ALA A 179 17.47 -21.76 3.24
N ILE A 180 17.03 -20.60 3.73
CA ILE A 180 15.72 -20.05 3.44
C ILE A 180 15.86 -18.99 2.34
N PHE A 181 15.11 -19.18 1.26
CA PHE A 181 14.98 -18.24 0.17
C PHE A 181 13.62 -17.58 0.25
N THR A 182 13.63 -16.26 0.38
CA THR A 182 12.42 -15.47 0.57
C THR A 182 12.22 -14.56 -0.63
N CYS A 183 11.03 -14.60 -1.20
CA CYS A 183 10.60 -13.63 -2.19
C CYS A 183 9.78 -12.52 -1.52
N HIS A 184 10.15 -11.26 -1.76
CA HIS A 184 9.42 -10.09 -1.28
C HIS A 184 8.76 -9.35 -2.44
N ALA A 185 7.47 -9.03 -2.28
CA ALA A 185 6.73 -8.10 -3.12
C ALA A 185 6.40 -6.83 -2.33
N THR A 186 6.95 -5.70 -2.76
CA THR A 186 6.74 -4.40 -2.11
C THR A 186 6.30 -3.35 -3.12
N ASN A 187 5.32 -2.53 -2.75
CA ASN A 187 4.88 -1.41 -3.57
C ASN A 187 4.91 -0.05 -2.86
N ASN A 188 5.43 -0.02 -1.62
CA ASN A 188 5.55 1.19 -0.82
C ASN A 188 6.49 0.96 0.39
N ASN A 189 6.86 2.04 1.08
CA ASN A 189 7.75 2.00 2.25
C ASN A 189 7.00 2.16 3.59
N LEU A 190 5.67 1.98 3.61
CA LEU A 190 4.80 2.22 4.78
C LEU A 190 4.20 0.93 5.34
N THR A 191 3.98 -0.08 4.50
CA THR A 191 3.45 -1.38 4.90
C THR A 191 4.53 -2.46 4.84
N VAL A 192 4.34 -3.53 5.61
CA VAL A 192 5.18 -4.72 5.50
C VAL A 192 5.03 -5.33 4.09
N PRO A 193 6.12 -5.75 3.43
CA PRO A 193 6.05 -6.43 2.14
C PRO A 193 5.25 -7.74 2.23
N THR A 194 4.48 -8.04 1.20
CA THR A 194 3.92 -9.39 1.05
C THR A 194 5.07 -10.31 0.66
N SER A 195 5.19 -11.45 1.32
CA SER A 195 6.35 -12.34 1.12
C SER A 195 5.96 -13.80 1.20
N ASN A 196 6.80 -14.63 0.60
CA ASN A 196 6.73 -16.09 0.73
C ASN A 196 8.16 -16.65 0.79
N SER A 197 8.35 -17.76 1.49
CA SER A 197 9.65 -18.34 1.79
C SER A 197 9.65 -19.84 1.54
N VAL A 198 10.77 -20.35 1.03
CA VAL A 198 10.99 -21.79 0.83
C VAL A 198 12.37 -22.19 1.37
N ALA A 199 12.45 -23.37 1.98
CA ALA A 199 13.69 -23.93 2.49
C ALA A 199 14.31 -24.89 1.47
N LEU A 200 15.64 -24.86 1.31
CA LEU A 200 16.35 -25.81 0.46
C LEU A 200 16.59 -27.13 1.18
N ASP A 201 16.20 -28.24 0.57
CA ASP A 201 16.56 -29.58 1.01
C ASP A 201 17.54 -30.23 0.03
N LEU A 202 18.58 -30.87 0.57
CA LEU A 202 19.62 -31.53 -0.20
C LEU A 202 19.61 -33.02 0.09
N ASN A 203 19.77 -33.84 -0.95
CA ASN A 203 19.95 -35.28 -0.81
C ASN A 203 21.13 -35.59 0.11
N ARG A 204 21.00 -36.69 0.87
CA ARG A 204 22.14 -37.27 1.59
C ARG A 204 22.89 -38.16 0.59
N GLU A 205 24.13 -37.82 0.28
CA GLU A 205 25.03 -38.81 -0.29
C GLU A 205 25.25 -39.90 0.76
N TYR A 206 24.71 -41.09 0.51
CA TYR A 206 25.15 -42.28 1.22
C TYR A 206 26.49 -42.67 0.60
N LEU A 207 27.57 -42.46 1.36
CA LEU A 207 28.83 -43.15 1.05
C LEU A 207 28.56 -44.65 1.19
N LEU A 208 28.48 -45.35 0.06
CA LEU A 208 28.55 -46.80 0.03
C LEU A 208 29.99 -47.16 0.37
N GLU A 209 30.24 -47.52 1.64
CA GLU A 209 31.47 -48.22 2.06
C GLU A 209 31.46 -49.69 1.61
#